data_AF-A0A1V9V929-F1
#
_entry.id   AF-A0A1V9V929-F1
#
_cell.length_a   1.000
_cell.length_b   1.000
_cell.length_c   1.000
_cell.angle_alpha   90.00
_cell.angle_beta   90.00
_cell.angle_gamma   90.00
#
_symmetry.space_group_name_H-M   'P 1'
#
loop_
_entity.id
_entity.type
_entity.pdbx_description
1 polymer ?
#
loop_
_entity_poly.entity_id
_entity_poly.type
_entity_poly.pdbx_seq_one_letter_code
_entity_poly.pdbx_strand_id
1 'polypeptide(L)' 'VEMFKKDGTIAGGMIPKVDSCIEAIHNGVNKAHIIDGRVEHSILLELFTSDGIGTQFIRVDNPNNGIDIEKLLNS' A
#
# COMPACT_ATOMS: atom_id res chain seq x y z
N VAL A 1 7.69 10.32 -0.95
CA VAL A 1 6.64 10.85 -0.04
C VAL A 1 6.95 12.26 0.42
N GLU A 2 8.14 12.55 0.94
CA GLU A 2 8.49 13.89 1.45
C GLU A 2 8.28 15.03 0.46
N MET A 3 8.55 14.80 -0.83
CA MET A 3 8.24 15.78 -1.89
C MET A 3 6.75 16.16 -1.93
N PHE A 4 5.85 15.17 -1.87
CA PHE A 4 4.39 15.38 -1.90
C PHE A 4 3.86 16.03 -0.62
N LYS A 5 4.53 15.84 0.52
CA LYS A 5 4.22 16.59 1.75
C LYS A 5 4.63 18.06 1.58
N LYS A 6 5.80 18.29 0.99
CA LYS A 6 6.39 19.62 0.82
C LYS A 6 5.63 20.49 -0.20
N ASP A 7 5.16 19.90 -1.29
CA ASP A 7 4.39 20.61 -2.33
C ASP A 7 2.90 20.78 -1.99
N GLY A 8 2.43 20.20 -0.88
CA GLY A 8 1.06 20.30 -0.40
C GLY A 8 0.08 19.27 -0.97
N THR A 9 0.54 18.36 -1.84
CA THR A 9 -0.29 17.26 -2.37
C THR A 9 -0.79 16.33 -1.25
N ILE A 10 0.06 16.03 -0.28
CA ILE A 10 -0.28 15.31 0.96
C ILE A 10 -0.36 16.34 2.09
N ALA A 11 -1.57 16.70 2.49
CA ALA A 11 -1.82 17.74 3.48
C ALA A 11 -2.86 17.35 4.54
N GLY A 12 -2.89 18.10 5.64
CA GLY A 12 -3.88 17.96 6.71
C GLY A 12 -3.91 16.55 7.30
N GLY A 13 -5.12 16.01 7.47
CA GLY A 13 -5.34 14.68 8.05
C GLY A 13 -4.79 13.51 7.21
N MET A 14 -4.31 13.76 5.99
CA MET A 14 -3.67 12.72 5.17
C MET A 14 -2.22 12.46 5.59
N ILE A 15 -1.52 13.46 6.11
CA ILE A 15 -0.14 13.32 6.62
C ILE A 15 -0.04 12.16 7.64
N PRO A 16 -0.82 12.14 8.74
CA PRO A 16 -0.72 11.05 9.72
C PRO A 16 -1.15 9.69 9.16
N LYS A 17 -2.00 9.63 8.12
CA LYS A 17 -2.39 8.36 7.47
C LYS A 17 -1.23 7.77 6.67
N VAL A 18 -0.56 8.62 5.90
CA VAL A 18 0.61 8.25 5.12
C VAL A 18 1.76 7.82 6.03
N ASP A 19 2.01 8.58 7.11
CA ASP A 19 3.05 8.24 8.08
C ASP A 19 2.79 6.89 8.77
N SER A 20 1.55 6.62 9.15
CA SER A 20 1.16 5.33 9.73
C SER A 20 1.35 4.17 8.74
N CYS A 21 1.01 4.34 7.46
CA CYS A 21 1.26 3.32 6.44
C CYS A 21 2.76 3.06 6.26
N ILE A 22 3.59 4.12 6.23
CA ILE A 22 5.04 3.99 6.12
C ILE A 22 5.62 3.25 7.33
N GLU A 23 5.19 3.61 8.54
CA GLU A 23 5.58 2.93 9.77
C GLU A 23 5.20 1.44 9.76
N ALA A 24 3.98 1.10 9.30
CA ALA A 24 3.56 -0.29 9.18
C ALA A 24 4.47 -1.10 8.24
N ILE A 25 4.82 -0.53 7.08
CA ILE A 25 5.75 -1.17 6.13
C ILE A 25 7.13 -1.38 6.77
N HIS A 26 7.67 -0.36 7.45
CA HIS A 26 8.95 -0.48 8.15
C HIS A 26 8.95 -1.53 9.26
N ASN A 27 7.80 -1.74 9.91
CA ASN A 27 7.61 -2.78 10.94
C ASN A 27 7.25 -4.16 10.38
N GLY A 28 7.41 -4.37 9.07
CA GLY A 28 7.33 -5.70 8.46
C GLY A 28 6.01 -6.04 7.76
N VAL A 29 5.06 -5.11 7.71
CA VAL A 29 3.88 -5.27 6.84
C VAL A 29 4.33 -5.23 5.38
N ASN A 30 3.87 -6.17 4.55
CA ASN A 30 4.29 -6.22 3.14
C ASN A 30 3.61 -5.13 2.29
N LYS A 31 2.34 -4.87 2.57
CA LYS A 31 1.49 -3.94 1.81
C LYS A 31 0.53 -3.20 2.73
N ALA A 32 0.37 -1.89 2.53
CA ALA A 32 -0.63 -1.07 3.19
C ALA A 32 -1.41 -0.26 2.13
N HIS A 33 -2.68 0.01 2.40
CA HIS A 33 -3.60 0.57 1.40
C HIS A 33 -4.42 1.70 2.02
N ILE A 34 -4.47 2.84 1.32
CA ILE A 34 -5.40 3.94 1.63
C ILE A 34 -6.47 3.94 0.53
N ILE A 35 -7.72 3.63 0.91
CA ILE A 35 -8.85 3.50 -0.02
C ILE A 35 -9.97 4.49 0.32
N ASP A 36 -10.81 4.82 -0.67
CA ASP A 36 -12.04 5.58 -0.44
C ASP A 36 -13.16 4.66 0.07
N GLY A 37 -13.38 4.67 1.38
CA GLY A 37 -14.42 3.86 2.03
C GLY A 37 -15.86 4.25 1.67
N ARG A 38 -16.09 5.35 0.96
CA ARG A 38 -17.43 5.76 0.49
C ARG A 38 -17.86 4.99 -0.77
N VAL A 39 -16.90 4.36 -1.46
CA VAL A 39 -17.18 3.49 -2.60
C VAL A 39 -17.75 2.17 -2.09
N GLU A 40 -18.89 1.77 -2.64
CA GLU A 40 -19.52 0.49 -2.31
C GLU A 40 -18.56 -0.66 -2.65
N HIS A 41 -18.46 -1.63 -1.74
CA HIS A 41 -17.53 -2.77 -1.87
C HIS A 41 -16.05 -2.36 -2.01
N SER A 42 -15.64 -1.18 -1.54
CA SER A 42 -14.27 -0.65 -1.63
C SER A 42 -13.17 -1.65 -1.24
N ILE A 43 -13.38 -2.43 -0.18
CA ILE A 43 -12.44 -3.47 0.25
C ILE A 43 -12.31 -4.58 -0.80
N LEU A 44 -13.42 -5.06 -1.36
CA LEU A 44 -13.40 -6.13 -2.35
C LEU A 44 -12.78 -5.64 -3.65
N LEU A 45 -13.11 -4.42 -4.07
CA LEU A 45 -12.51 -3.80 -5.26
C LEU A 45 -10.99 -3.69 -5.11
N GLU A 46 -10.49 -3.23 -3.96
CA GLU A 46 -9.04 -3.14 -3.72
C GLU A 46 -8.33 -4.49 -3.75
N LEU A 47 -8.97 -5.56 -3.25
CA LEU A 47 -8.36 -6.89 -3.17
C LEU A 47 -8.46 -7.70 -4.46
N PHE A 48 -9.53 -7.51 -5.24
CA PHE A 48 -9.87 -8.39 -6.36
C PHE A 48 -9.80 -7.70 -7.73
N THR A 49 -9.31 -6.46 -7.81
CA THR A 49 -9.02 -5.79 -9.08
C THR A 49 -7.52 -5.54 -9.23
N SER A 50 -7.02 -5.60 -10.45
CA SER A 50 -5.60 -5.40 -10.75
C SER A 50 -5.16 -3.95 -10.55
N ASP A 51 -6.07 -3.00 -10.81
CA ASP A 51 -5.76 -1.57 -10.76
C ASP A 51 -5.88 -1.03 -9.33
N GLY A 52 -6.65 -1.69 -8.46
CA GLY A 52 -7.04 -1.16 -7.16
C GLY A 52 -7.91 0.10 -7.30
N ILE A 53 -8.41 0.61 -6.18
CA ILE A 53 -9.19 1.86 -6.14
C ILE A 53 -8.53 2.92 -5.24
N GLY A 54 -7.35 2.63 -4.69
CA GLY A 54 -6.67 3.46 -3.72
C GLY A 54 -5.19 3.71 -4.00
N THR A 55 -4.50 4.19 -2.98
CA THR A 55 -3.04 4.33 -2.98
C THR A 55 -2.43 3.17 -2.21
N GLN A 56 -1.47 2.49 -2.84
CA GLN A 56 -0.77 1.35 -2.26
C GLN A 56 0.66 1.71 -1.83
N PHE A 57 1.03 1.23 -0.65
CA PHE A 57 2.39 1.26 -0.12
C PHE A 57 2.93 -0.18 -0.16
N ILE A 58 4.05 -0.40 -0.84
CA ILE A 58 4.63 -1.73 -1.05
C ILE A 58 6.06 -1.74 -0.51
N ARG A 59 6.40 -2.82 0.19
CA ARG A 59 7.76 -3.12 0.60
C ARG A 59 8.61 -3.55 -0.61
N VAL A 60 9.67 -2.81 -0.93
CA VAL A 60 10.51 -3.05 -2.12
C VAL A 60 11.48 -4.21 -1.94
N ASP A 61 11.97 -4.44 -0.72
CA ASP A 61 12.88 -5.52 -0.37
C ASP A 61 12.18 -6.88 -0.17
N ASN A 62 10.84 -6.91 -0.23
CA ASN A 62 10.05 -8.14 -0.22
C ASN A 62 8.81 -8.03 -1.14
N PRO A 63 9.01 -7.91 -2.47
CA PRO A 63 7.92 -7.61 -3.40
C PRO A 63 6.92 -8.76 -3.56
N ASN A 64 7.34 -10.00 -3.26
CA ASN A 64 6.53 -11.20 -3.44
C ASN A 64 5.86 -11.66 -2.13
N ASN A 65 5.77 -10.82 -1.10
CA ASN A 65 5.23 -11.20 0.22
C ASN A 65 5.92 -12.44 0.84
N GLY A 66 7.20 -12.67 0.54
CA GLY A 66 7.94 -13.86 0.97
C GLY A 66 7.64 -15.13 0.16
N ILE A 67 6.87 -15.02 -0.92
CA ILE A 67 6.66 -16.10 -1.88
C ILE A 67 7.89 -16.18 -2.79
N ASP A 68 8.66 -17.24 -2.62
CA ASP A 68 9.78 -17.56 -3.48
C ASP A 68 9.24 -18.16 -4.79
N ILE A 69 9.11 -17.31 -5.81
CA ILE A 69 8.54 -17.69 -7.11
C ILE A 69 9.45 -18.71 -7.82
N GLU A 70 10.77 -18.61 -7.65
CA GLU A 70 11.70 -19.58 -8.22
C GLU A 70 11.52 -20.95 -7.57
N LYS A 71 11.33 -21.00 -6.25
CA LYS A 71 11.01 -22.25 -5.55
C LYS A 71 9.66 -22.85 -5.97
N LEU A 72 8.67 -22.01 -6.26
CA LEU A 72 7.33 -22.45 -6.71
C LEU A 72 7.34 -22.98 -8.15
N LEU A 73 8.11 -22.37 -9.05
CA LEU A 73 8.20 -22.79 -10.45
C LEU A 73 9.11 -24.02 -10.65
N ASN A 74 10.05 -24.25 -9.74
CA ASN A 74 10.97 -25.39 -9.77
C ASN A 74 10.55 -26.53 -8.82
N SER A 75 9.30 -26.54 -8.35
CA SER A 75 8.69 -27.58 -7.51
C SER A 75 7.72 -28.45 -8.29
#